data_AF-A0A7S2D5D2-F1
#
_entry.id   AF-A0A7S2D5D2-F1
#
_cell.length_a   1.000
_cell.length_b   1.000
_cell.length_c   1.000
_cell.angle_alpha   90.00
_cell.angle_beta   90.00
_cell.angle_gamma   90.00
#
_symmetry.space_group_name_H-M   'P 1'
#
loop_
_entity.id
_entity.type
_entity.pdbx_description
1 polymer ?
#
loop_
_entity_poly.entity_id
_entity_poly.type
_entity_poly.pdbx_seq_one_letter_code
_entity_poly.pdbx_strand_id
1 'polypeptide(L)'
;MMLKKMMPAAEVKVGEVMKSTKTTSDKKPAWDEALVFLAPDLSNDLTLSLVNNSGTSQKLGGRDLGDVTYALKSLKNGAPENMDLEVPLKAAKKTCRVTIQLVYRNEEMAWEVKERTAREEKEKSLLKLSFNRKSG
;
A
#
# COMPACT_ATOMS: atom_id res chain seq x y z
N MET A 1 -21.02 -4.72 34.69
CA MET A 1 -21.12 -4.33 33.26
C MET A 1 -19.73 -4.34 32.65
N MET A 2 -19.39 -5.31 31.79
CA MET A 2 -18.13 -5.29 31.05
C MET A 2 -18.29 -4.34 29.86
N LEU A 3 -17.54 -3.22 29.86
CA LEU A 3 -17.45 -2.34 28.70
C LEU A 3 -16.88 -3.16 27.54
N LYS A 4 -17.64 -3.32 26.44
CA LYS A 4 -17.12 -3.94 25.21
C LYS A 4 -15.83 -3.20 24.83
N LYS A 5 -14.71 -3.91 24.86
CA LYS A 5 -13.39 -3.35 24.58
C LYS A 5 -13.41 -2.85 23.13
N MET A 6 -13.15 -1.56 22.94
CA MET A 6 -13.01 -0.97 21.61
C MET A 6 -11.69 -1.49 21.03
N MET A 7 -11.74 -2.15 19.88
CA MET A 7 -10.55 -2.66 19.19
C MET A 7 -10.50 -2.11 17.76
N PRO A 8 -9.98 -0.87 17.57
CA PRO A 8 -9.87 -0.27 16.25
C PRO A 8 -8.90 -1.04 15.34
N ALA A 9 -9.26 -1.07 14.06
CA ALA A 9 -8.40 -1.43 12.93
C ALA A 9 -8.67 -0.47 11.76
N ALA A 10 -7.73 -0.41 10.82
CA ALA A 10 -7.89 0.28 9.55
C ALA A 10 -8.08 -0.75 8.44
N GLU A 11 -9.12 -0.58 7.64
CA GLU A 11 -9.37 -1.33 6.42
C GLU A 11 -9.04 -0.44 5.23
N VAL A 12 -8.24 -0.96 4.30
CA VAL A 12 -7.85 -0.26 3.08
C VAL A 12 -8.32 -1.08 1.90
N LYS A 13 -9.10 -0.45 1.02
CA LYS A 13 -9.64 -1.04 -0.20
C LYS A 13 -9.08 -0.32 -1.41
N VAL A 14 -8.60 -1.08 -2.39
CA VAL A 14 -8.14 -0.59 -3.70
C VAL A 14 -8.77 -1.48 -4.76
N GLY A 15 -9.65 -0.91 -5.59
CA GLY A 15 -10.48 -1.69 -6.52
C GLY A 15 -11.32 -2.74 -5.79
N GLU A 16 -11.17 -4.02 -6.15
CA GLU A 16 -11.87 -5.13 -5.49
C GLU A 16 -11.11 -5.71 -4.28
N VAL A 17 -9.84 -5.34 -4.10
CA VAL A 17 -8.98 -5.91 -3.06
C VAL A 17 -9.10 -5.11 -1.78
N MET A 18 -9.40 -5.78 -0.68
CA MET A 18 -9.45 -5.20 0.67
C MET A 18 -8.42 -5.88 1.57
N LYS A 19 -7.69 -5.08 2.35
CA LYS A 19 -6.78 -5.54 3.40
C LYS A 19 -7.03 -4.76 4.67
N SER A 20 -6.68 -5.34 5.83
CA SER A 20 -6.86 -4.72 7.14
C SER A 20 -5.56 -4.76 7.93
N THR A 21 -5.36 -3.77 8.78
CA THR A 21 -4.33 -3.80 9.82
C THR A 21 -4.78 -4.67 11.00
N LYS A 22 -3.85 -4.98 11.90
CA LYS A 22 -4.20 -5.66 13.15
C LYS A 22 -5.11 -4.80 14.01
N THR A 23 -5.97 -5.46 14.76
CA THR A 23 -6.76 -4.81 15.80
C THR A 23 -5.85 -4.48 16.99
N THR A 24 -6.06 -3.31 17.59
CA THR A 24 -5.41 -2.91 18.85
C THR A 24 -6.46 -2.43 19.83
N SER A 25 -6.20 -2.48 21.13
CA SER A 25 -7.07 -1.86 22.14
C SER A 25 -6.79 -0.38 22.41
N ASP A 26 -5.84 0.21 21.67
CA ASP A 26 -5.43 1.59 21.87
C ASP A 26 -6.43 2.57 21.28
N LYS A 27 -6.71 3.65 22.02
CA LYS A 27 -7.58 4.76 21.53
C LYS A 27 -6.90 5.63 20.47
N LYS A 28 -5.57 5.59 20.42
CA LYS A 28 -4.71 6.27 19.45
C LYS A 28 -3.77 5.20 18.84
N PRO A 29 -4.30 4.36 17.96
CA PRO A 29 -3.55 3.24 17.42
C PRO A 29 -2.37 3.73 16.57
N ALA A 30 -1.20 3.14 16.79
CA ALA A 30 -0.08 3.18 15.86
C ALA A 30 0.06 1.77 15.28
N TRP A 31 -0.41 1.56 14.05
CA TRP A 31 -0.36 0.25 13.43
C TRP A 31 1.04 -0.07 12.89
N ASP A 32 1.71 0.93 12.29
CA ASP A 32 3.03 0.79 11.67
C ASP A 32 3.12 -0.43 10.73
N GLU A 33 2.02 -0.71 10.01
CA GLU A 33 1.87 -1.85 9.11
C GLU A 33 1.91 -1.43 7.64
N ALA A 34 2.64 -2.19 6.83
CA ALA A 34 2.68 -2.01 5.38
C ALA A 34 1.66 -2.93 4.70
N LEU A 35 0.68 -2.34 4.02
CA LEU A 35 -0.30 -3.06 3.20
C LEU A 35 0.06 -2.93 1.72
N VAL A 36 0.35 -4.05 1.06
CA VAL A 36 0.73 -4.09 -0.36
C VAL A 36 -0.46 -4.46 -1.22
N PHE A 37 -0.74 -3.70 -2.27
CA PHE A 37 -1.83 -3.95 -3.22
C PHE A 37 -1.27 -4.16 -4.62
N LEU A 38 -1.90 -5.08 -5.37
CA LEU A 38 -1.70 -5.18 -6.81
C LEU A 38 -2.79 -4.33 -7.46
N ALA A 39 -2.37 -3.23 -8.09
CA ALA A 39 -3.25 -2.31 -8.78
C ALA A 39 -2.84 -2.27 -10.26
N PRO A 40 -3.54 -3.00 -11.16
CA PRO A 40 -3.19 -3.05 -12.58
C PRO A 40 -3.38 -1.69 -13.27
N ASP A 41 -4.23 -0.83 -12.70
CA ASP A 41 -4.37 0.57 -13.09
C ASP A 41 -4.49 1.48 -11.86
N LEU A 42 -4.22 2.78 -12.07
CA LEU A 42 -4.44 3.84 -11.08
C LEU A 42 -5.78 4.55 -11.27
N SER A 43 -6.69 3.95 -12.04
CA SER A 43 -8.05 4.47 -12.23
C SER A 43 -8.90 4.25 -10.98
N ASN A 44 -8.54 3.25 -10.18
CA ASN A 44 -9.16 2.92 -8.92
C ASN A 44 -8.85 3.95 -7.83
N ASP A 45 -9.82 4.16 -6.96
CA ASP A 45 -9.62 4.92 -5.73
C ASP A 45 -9.16 3.99 -4.58
N LEU A 46 -8.42 4.58 -3.66
CA LEU A 46 -8.14 4.00 -2.35
C LEU A 46 -9.19 4.49 -1.36
N THR A 47 -9.94 3.56 -0.77
CA THR A 47 -10.84 3.86 0.35
C THR A 47 -10.20 3.36 1.64
N LEU A 48 -10.01 4.25 2.60
CA LEU A 48 -9.58 3.92 3.95
C LEU A 48 -10.77 4.03 4.91
N SER A 49 -11.08 2.94 5.59
CA SER A 49 -12.16 2.85 6.58
C SER A 49 -11.57 2.53 7.95
N LEU A 50 -12.05 3.23 8.98
CA LEU A 50 -11.78 2.89 10.37
C LEU A 50 -12.89 1.98 10.86
N VAL A 51 -12.54 0.83 11.41
CA VAL A 51 -13.52 -0.14 11.92
C VAL A 51 -13.23 -0.47 13.37
N ASN A 52 -14.28 -0.70 14.15
CA ASN A 52 -14.17 -1.24 15.50
C ASN A 52 -14.57 -2.70 15.49
N ASN A 53 -13.60 -3.60 15.58
CA ASN A 53 -13.88 -5.02 15.62
C ASN A 53 -14.10 -5.46 17.07
N SER A 54 -15.35 -5.72 17.46
CA SER A 54 -15.67 -6.09 18.85
C SER A 54 -15.50 -7.59 19.16
N GLY A 55 -14.85 -8.39 18.29
CA GLY A 55 -14.77 -9.84 18.43
C GLY A 55 -13.40 -10.45 18.07
N THR A 56 -13.08 -11.57 18.72
CA THR A 56 -11.89 -12.43 18.51
C THR A 56 -11.92 -13.25 17.21
N SER A 57 -12.80 -12.92 16.27
CA SER A 57 -13.09 -13.77 15.11
C SER A 57 -12.77 -13.03 13.81
N GLN A 58 -11.98 -13.69 12.97
CA GLN A 58 -11.49 -13.29 11.63
C GLN A 58 -12.58 -12.91 10.60
N LYS A 59 -13.85 -12.74 10.99
CA LYS A 59 -14.87 -12.19 10.11
C LYS A 59 -14.94 -10.67 10.31
N LEU A 60 -14.55 -9.94 9.27
CA LEU A 60 -14.63 -8.48 9.10
C LEU A 60 -16.09 -8.01 9.15
N GLY A 61 -16.73 -8.13 10.31
CA GLY A 61 -18.05 -7.59 10.65
C GLY A 61 -17.92 -6.48 11.69
N GLY A 62 -16.84 -5.70 11.60
CA GLY A 62 -16.57 -4.58 12.50
C GLY A 62 -17.62 -3.48 12.33
N ARG A 63 -17.88 -2.72 13.40
CA ARG A 63 -18.69 -1.52 13.28
C ARG A 63 -17.86 -0.47 12.58
N ASP A 64 -18.26 -0.10 11.38
CA ASP A 64 -17.69 1.01 10.64
C ASP A 64 -17.78 2.31 11.46
N LEU A 65 -16.62 2.94 11.66
CA LEU A 65 -16.46 4.17 12.40
C LEU A 65 -16.45 5.39 11.47
N GLY A 66 -16.11 5.23 10.20
CA GLY A 66 -15.91 6.31 9.24
C GLY A 66 -14.92 5.94 8.16
N ASP A 67 -15.02 6.60 7.01
CA ASP A 67 -14.22 6.32 5.82
C ASP A 67 -13.82 7.59 5.07
N VAL A 68 -12.77 7.48 4.27
CA VAL A 68 -12.26 8.52 3.38
C VAL A 68 -11.74 7.89 2.10
N THR A 69 -11.93 8.56 0.97
CA THR A 69 -11.50 8.07 -0.35
C THR A 69 -10.46 9.01 -0.94
N TYR A 70 -9.43 8.43 -1.54
CA TYR A 70 -8.34 9.12 -2.21
C TYR A 70 -8.14 8.56 -3.62
N ALA A 71 -8.05 9.44 -4.62
CA ALA A 71 -7.84 9.03 -6.00
C ALA A 71 -6.37 8.68 -6.25
N LEU A 72 -6.09 7.46 -6.71
CA LEU A 72 -4.70 7.00 -6.92
C LEU A 72 -4.05 7.58 -8.19
N LYS A 73 -4.84 8.20 -9.07
CA LYS A 73 -4.39 8.79 -10.34
C LYS A 73 -3.27 9.84 -10.22
N SER A 74 -3.10 10.44 -9.04
CA SER A 74 -2.05 11.44 -8.76
C SER A 74 -0.71 10.83 -8.33
N LEU A 75 -0.65 9.52 -8.02
CA LEU A 75 0.55 8.89 -7.50
C LEU A 75 1.66 8.85 -8.57
N LYS A 76 2.85 9.31 -8.17
CA LYS A 76 4.06 9.23 -8.99
C LYS A 76 4.79 7.92 -8.74
N ASN A 77 5.27 7.28 -9.81
CA ASN A 77 6.05 6.05 -9.71
C ASN A 77 7.34 6.26 -8.90
N GLY A 78 7.58 5.40 -7.91
CA GLY A 78 8.80 5.33 -7.10
C GLY A 78 8.94 6.40 -6.00
N ALA A 79 8.11 7.44 -5.99
CA ALA A 79 8.18 8.51 -5.00
C ALA A 79 7.22 8.23 -3.82
N PRO A 80 7.70 8.20 -2.57
CA PRO A 80 6.84 8.09 -1.41
C PRO A 80 6.05 9.40 -1.21
N GLU A 81 4.75 9.27 -0.96
CA GLU A 81 3.85 10.37 -0.63
C GLU A 81 3.34 10.18 0.79
N ASN A 82 3.64 11.12 1.68
CA ASN A 82 3.12 11.12 3.05
C ASN A 82 1.80 11.89 3.05
N MET A 83 0.75 11.27 3.56
CA MET A 83 -0.60 11.84 3.55
C MET A 83 -1.18 11.83 4.95
N ASP A 84 -1.85 12.93 5.28
CA ASP A 84 -2.67 13.06 6.48
C ASP A 84 -4.14 13.11 6.05
N LEU A 85 -4.83 12.01 6.26
CA LEU A 85 -6.22 11.86 5.88
C LEU A 85 -7.13 12.18 7.07
N GLU A 86 -8.10 13.07 6.86
CA GLU A 86 -9.15 13.35 7.83
C GLU A 86 -10.35 12.44 7.59
N VAL A 87 -10.59 11.52 8.52
CA VAL A 87 -11.71 10.57 8.48
C VAL A 87 -12.85 11.11 9.34
N PRO A 88 -13.98 11.52 8.75
CA PRO A 88 -15.16 11.91 9.51
C PRO A 88 -15.75 10.68 10.21
N LEU A 89 -15.88 10.74 11.53
CA LEU A 89 -16.45 9.62 12.28
C LEU A 89 -17.98 9.64 12.18
N LYS A 90 -18.59 8.53 11.79
CA LYS A 90 -20.05 8.42 11.62
C LYS A 90 -20.81 8.56 12.94
N ALA A 91 -20.23 8.05 14.04
CA ALA A 91 -20.87 8.03 15.35
C ALA A 91 -20.64 9.28 16.21
N ALA A 92 -19.71 10.15 15.82
CA ALA A 92 -19.36 11.35 16.55
C ALA A 92 -19.14 12.48 15.56
N LYS A 93 -19.71 13.67 15.76
CA LYS A 93 -19.43 14.88 14.95
C LYS A 93 -17.99 15.38 15.14
N LYS A 94 -17.02 14.52 14.84
CA LYS A 94 -15.58 14.63 15.07
C LYS A 94 -14.86 13.99 13.90
N THR A 95 -13.67 14.48 13.61
CA THR A 95 -12.76 13.88 12.64
C THR A 95 -11.65 13.14 13.37
N CYS A 96 -11.14 12.08 12.75
CA CYS A 96 -9.93 11.38 13.14
C CYS A 96 -8.87 11.65 12.09
N ARG A 97 -7.63 11.93 12.50
CA ARG A 97 -6.50 12.05 11.57
C ARG A 97 -5.79 10.71 11.45
N VAL A 98 -5.61 10.24 10.22
CA VAL A 98 -4.86 9.02 9.89
C VAL A 98 -3.70 9.40 9.00
N THR A 99 -2.48 9.12 9.46
CA THR A 99 -1.27 9.36 8.68
C THR A 99 -0.88 8.08 7.95
N ILE A 100 -0.68 8.16 6.63
CA ILE A 100 -0.25 7.05 5.78
C ILE A 100 0.93 7.48 4.90
N GLN A 101 1.69 6.50 4.43
CA GLN A 101 2.68 6.68 3.38
C GLN A 101 2.30 5.80 2.19
N LEU A 102 2.12 6.39 1.01
CA LEU A 102 1.81 5.69 -0.23
C LEU A 102 3.05 5.62 -1.12
N VAL A 103 3.30 4.46 -1.70
CA VAL A 103 4.39 4.23 -2.65
C VAL A 103 3.86 3.43 -3.82
N TYR A 104 3.78 4.05 -5.00
CA TYR A 104 3.44 3.35 -6.23
C TYR A 104 4.71 2.82 -6.91
N ARG A 105 4.67 1.57 -7.39
CA ARG A 105 5.76 0.96 -8.17
C ARG A 105 5.17 0.27 -9.40
N ASN A 106 5.48 0.78 -10.59
CA ASN A 106 5.10 0.14 -11.86
C ASN A 106 5.99 -1.10 -12.10
N GLU A 107 5.37 -2.25 -12.41
CA GLU A 107 6.05 -3.50 -12.75
C GLU A 107 6.82 -3.44 -14.09
N GLU A 108 6.54 -2.47 -14.98
CA GLU A 108 7.29 -2.31 -16.23
C GLU A 108 8.80 -2.16 -16.03
N MET A 109 9.27 -1.69 -14.86
CA MET A 109 10.70 -1.64 -14.57
C MET A 109 11.31 -2.97 -14.09
N ALA A 110 10.52 -4.00 -13.77
CA ALA A 110 11.08 -5.29 -13.37
C ALA A 110 11.57 -6.12 -14.56
N TRP A 111 10.93 -5.99 -15.73
CA TRP A 111 11.32 -6.70 -16.96
C TRP A 111 12.27 -5.88 -17.82
N GLU A 112 12.07 -4.56 -17.97
CA GLU A 112 12.96 -3.71 -18.77
C GLU A 112 14.39 -3.65 -18.19
N VAL A 113 14.52 -3.68 -16.85
CA VAL A 113 15.83 -3.77 -16.19
C VAL A 113 16.47 -5.12 -16.46
N LYS A 114 15.72 -6.23 -16.44
CA LYS A 114 16.26 -7.56 -16.78
C LYS A 114 16.72 -7.63 -18.24
N GLU A 115 15.94 -7.11 -19.18
CA GLU A 115 16.31 -7.11 -20.60
C GLU A 115 17.48 -6.18 -20.92
N ARG A 116 17.54 -4.98 -20.32
CA ARG A 116 18.71 -4.09 -20.48
C ARG A 116 19.97 -4.71 -19.89
N THR A 117 19.89 -5.32 -18.72
CA THR A 117 21.05 -5.99 -18.08
C THR A 117 21.53 -7.17 -18.93
N ALA A 118 20.62 -7.99 -19.45
CA ALA A 118 20.95 -9.10 -20.33
C ALA A 118 21.57 -8.66 -21.66
N ARG A 119 21.11 -7.52 -22.22
CA ARG A 119 21.64 -6.95 -23.46
C ARG A 119 23.03 -6.34 -23.26
N GLU A 120 23.27 -5.64 -22.15
CA GLU A 120 24.60 -5.12 -21.79
C GLU A 120 25.62 -6.23 -21.50
N GLU A 121 25.22 -7.34 -20.86
CA GLU A 121 26.10 -8.50 -20.67
C GLU A 121 26.46 -9.17 -22.01
N LYS A 122 25.50 -9.25 -22.94
CA LYS A 122 25.73 -9.81 -24.27
C LYS A 122 26.68 -8.93 -25.10
N GLU A 123 26.53 -7.61 -25.05
CA GLU A 123 27.43 -6.68 -25.73
C GLU A 123 28.84 -6.68 -25.13
N LYS A 124 28.98 -6.70 -23.79
CA LYS A 124 30.28 -6.86 -23.11
C LYS A 124 30.96 -8.19 -23.45
N SER A 125 30.18 -9.27 -23.62
CA SER A 125 30.69 -10.58 -24.01
C SER A 125 31.16 -10.61 -25.48
N LEU A 126 30.43 -9.95 -26.38
CA LEU A 126 30.81 -9.81 -27.78
C LEU A 126 32.06 -8.94 -27.97
N LEU A 127 32.21 -7.86 -27.19
CA LEU A 127 33.41 -7.02 -27.17
C LEU A 127 34.64 -7.76 -26.62
N LYS A 128 34.48 -8.65 -25.63
CA LYS A 128 35.59 -9.48 -25.12
C LYS A 128 36.06 -10.53 -26.13
N LEU A 129 35.15 -11.09 -26.94
CA LEU A 129 35.49 -12.08 -27.96
C LEU A 129 36.17 -11.46 -29.19
N SER A 130 35.88 -10.21 -29.53
CA SER A 130 36.49 -9.53 -30.69
C SER A 130 37.91 -9.01 -30.45
N PHE A 131 38.39 -8.94 -29.19
CA PHE A 131 39.74 -8.47 -28.85
C PHE A 131 40.82 -9.56 -28.74
N ASN A 132 40.50 -10.83 -29.00
CA ASN A 132 41.47 -11.95 -28.91
C ASN A 132 42.08 -12.35 -30.27
N ARG A 133 42.34 -11.38 -31.16
CA ARG A 133 43.22 -11.59 -32.31
C ARG A 133 44.66 -11.29 -31.90
N LYS A 134 45.43 -12.36 -31.70
CA LYS A 134 46.90 -12.44 -31.60
C LYS A 134 47.58 -11.27 -32.34
N SER A 135 48.39 -10.50 -31.62
CA SER A 135 49.54 -9.82 -32.21
C SER A 135 50.81 -10.47 -31.67
N GLY A 136 51.68 -10.88 -32.60
CA GLY A 136 53.11 -11.11 -32.38
C GLY A 136 53.47 -12.43 -31.76
#